data_AF-A0A959V5M8-F1
#
_entry.id   AF-A0A959V5M8-F1
#
_cell.length_a   1.000
_cell.length_b   1.000
_cell.length_c   1.000
_cell.angle_alpha   90.00
_cell.angle_beta   90.00
_cell.angle_gamma   90.00
#
_symmetry.space_group_name_H-M   'P 1'
#
loop_
_entity.id
_entity.type
_entity.pdbx_description
1 polymer ?
#
loop_
_entity_poly.entity_id
_entity_poly.type
_entity_poly.pdbx_seq_one_letter_code
_entity_poly.pdbx_strand_id
1 'polypeptide(L)' 'HRGRRSKRVVRTALEDIPGIGPGTARKLLTRFGSIQGIKDALPEDVSAAIGAKKADVVLKALAAGT' A
#
# COMPACT_ATOMS: atom_id res chain seq x y z
N HIS A 1 -21.92 -14.84 -4.33
CA HIS A 1 -20.98 -13.97 -5.07
C HIS A 1 -20.69 -12.66 -4.32
N ARG A 2 -19.80 -12.65 -3.30
CA ARG A 2 -19.43 -11.41 -2.54
C ARG A 2 -17.92 -11.11 -2.47
N GLY A 3 -17.06 -11.99 -2.95
CA GLY A 3 -15.60 -11.88 -2.75
C GLY A 3 -14.82 -11.06 -3.78
N ARG A 4 -15.43 -10.63 -4.89
CA ARG A 4 -14.69 -9.96 -5.99
C ARG A 4 -14.65 -8.43 -5.91
N ARG A 5 -15.38 -7.80 -4.98
CA ARG A 5 -15.40 -6.33 -4.86
C ARG A 5 -14.31 -5.78 -3.93
N SER A 6 -14.00 -6.44 -2.82
CA SER A 6 -12.98 -5.94 -1.86
C SER A 6 -11.57 -5.85 -2.44
N LYS A 7 -11.14 -6.82 -3.27
CA LYS A 7 -9.78 -6.80 -3.85
C LYS A 7 -9.52 -5.59 -4.77
N ARG A 8 -10.56 -5.03 -5.40
CA ARG A 8 -10.41 -3.89 -6.29
C ARG A 8 -10.28 -2.58 -5.52
N VAL A 9 -11.07 -2.40 -4.46
CA VAL A 9 -11.04 -1.19 -3.61
C VAL A 9 -9.68 -1.00 -2.94
N VAL A 10 -9.09 -2.09 -2.44
CA VAL A 10 -7.77 -2.10 -1.80
C VAL A 10 -6.65 -1.70 -2.78
N ARG A 11 -6.81 -2.01 -4.07
CA ARG A 11 -5.81 -1.66 -5.09
C ARG A 11 -5.90 -0.18 -5.46
N THR A 12 -7.11 0.34 -5.66
CA THR A 12 -7.34 1.76 -5.99
C THR A 12 -6.83 2.67 -4.89
N ALA A 13 -7.11 2.39 -3.61
CA ALA A 13 -6.66 3.28 -2.52
C ALA A 13 -5.13 3.45 -2.43
N LEU A 14 -4.34 2.43 -2.86
CA LEU A 14 -2.88 2.55 -2.94
C LEU A 14 -2.41 3.21 -4.24
N GLU A 15 -3.15 3.02 -5.34
CA GLU A 15 -2.87 3.59 -6.67
C GLU A 15 -3.30 5.07 -6.75
N ASP A 16 -4.25 5.51 -5.91
CA ASP A 16 -4.73 6.89 -5.81
C ASP A 16 -3.74 7.81 -5.06
N ILE A 17 -2.71 7.24 -4.41
CA ILE A 17 -1.69 8.00 -3.69
C ILE A 17 -0.76 8.68 -4.72
N PRO A 18 -0.64 10.02 -4.72
CA PRO A 18 0.22 10.74 -5.64
C PRO A 18 1.68 10.26 -5.54
N GLY A 19 2.25 9.81 -6.67
CA GLY A 19 3.61 9.26 -6.74
C GLY A 19 3.71 7.74 -6.51
N ILE A 20 2.60 7.05 -6.26
CA ILE A 20 2.52 5.60 -6.11
C ILE A 20 1.79 5.00 -7.30
N GLY A 21 2.54 4.36 -8.19
CA GLY A 21 1.97 3.71 -9.37
C GLY A 21 1.44 2.30 -9.09
N PRO A 22 0.70 1.70 -10.04
CA PRO A 22 0.15 0.35 -9.95
C PRO A 22 1.21 -0.76 -9.77
N GLY A 23 2.45 -0.51 -10.18
CA GLY A 23 3.57 -1.42 -9.93
C GLY A 23 4.01 -1.42 -8.46
N THR A 24 3.98 -0.26 -7.81
CA THR A 24 4.34 -0.10 -6.41
C THR A 24 3.26 -0.68 -5.50
N ALA A 25 1.99 -0.36 -5.77
CA ALA A 25 0.86 -0.95 -5.06
C ALA A 25 0.87 -2.49 -5.15
N ARG A 26 1.16 -3.04 -6.34
CA ARG A 26 1.34 -4.50 -6.52
C ARG A 26 2.44 -5.08 -5.64
N LYS A 27 3.63 -4.49 -5.66
CA LYS A 27 4.76 -4.98 -4.83
C LYS A 27 4.39 -5.02 -3.35
N LEU A 28 3.75 -3.97 -2.86
CA LEU A 28 3.31 -3.90 -1.47
C LEU A 28 2.24 -4.96 -1.16
N LEU A 29 1.20 -5.07 -1.99
CA LEU A 29 0.15 -6.07 -1.79
C LEU A 29 0.67 -7.51 -1.91
N THR A 30 1.65 -7.76 -2.75
CA THR A 30 2.29 -9.08 -2.86
C THR A 30 3.13 -9.40 -1.62
N ARG A 31 3.84 -8.42 -1.06
CA ARG A 31 4.72 -8.65 0.11
C ARG A 31 3.96 -8.66 1.45
N PHE A 32 3.00 -7.76 1.61
CA PHE A 32 2.29 -7.52 2.88
C PHE A 32 0.83 -8.01 2.88
N GLY A 33 0.30 -8.42 1.72
CA GLY A 33 -1.02 -9.04 1.58
C GLY A 33 -2.22 -8.07 1.62
N SER A 34 -2.16 -7.00 2.40
CA SER A 34 -3.26 -6.04 2.57
C SER A 34 -2.77 -4.63 2.94
N ILE A 35 -3.63 -3.62 2.81
CA ILE A 35 -3.33 -2.25 3.30
C ILE A 35 -3.01 -2.25 4.79
N GLN A 36 -3.76 -3.01 5.58
CA GLN A 36 -3.50 -3.13 7.02
C GLN A 36 -2.13 -3.76 7.27
N GLY A 37 -1.77 -4.82 6.52
CA GLY A 37 -0.44 -5.42 6.60
C GLY A 37 0.70 -4.46 6.22
N ILE A 38 0.45 -3.49 5.32
CA ILE A 38 1.43 -2.44 5.00
C ILE A 38 1.53 -1.42 6.15
N LYS A 39 0.41 -1.10 6.79
CA LYS A 39 0.34 -0.17 7.93
C LYS A 39 1.01 -0.74 9.18
N ASP A 40 0.87 -2.04 9.41
CA ASP A 40 1.46 -2.75 10.55
C ASP A 40 2.91 -3.19 10.27
N ALA A 41 3.36 -3.14 9.01
CA ALA A 41 4.74 -3.46 8.64
C ALA A 41 5.71 -2.38 9.11
N LEU A 42 6.97 -2.79 9.31
CA LEU A 42 8.02 -1.87 9.69
C LEU A 42 8.31 -0.88 8.53
N PRO A 43 8.50 0.42 8.83
CA PRO A 43 8.79 1.42 7.80
C PRO A 43 9.99 1.06 6.93
N GLU A 44 11.00 0.44 7.53
CA GLU A 44 12.20 -0.08 6.88
C GLU A 44 11.91 -1.19 5.86
N ASP A 45 10.99 -2.11 6.15
CA ASP A 45 10.57 -3.17 5.21
C ASP A 45 9.82 -2.58 4.00
N VAL A 46 8.95 -1.61 4.25
CA VAL A 46 8.23 -0.90 3.18
C VAL A 46 9.24 -0.12 2.32
N SER A 47 10.19 0.56 2.96
CA SER A 47 11.28 1.28 2.31
C SER A 47 12.17 0.37 1.46
N ALA A 48 12.48 -0.83 1.94
CA ALA A 48 13.26 -1.81 1.20
C ALA A 48 12.51 -2.32 -0.05
N ALA A 49 11.18 -2.44 0.03
CA ALA A 49 10.36 -2.95 -1.08
C ALA A 49 10.18 -1.93 -2.23
N ILE A 50 10.01 -0.65 -1.90
CA ILE A 50 9.61 0.39 -2.88
C ILE A 50 10.50 1.63 -2.91
N GLY A 51 11.48 1.71 -2.02
CA GLY A 51 12.36 2.86 -1.80
C GLY A 51 11.82 3.80 -0.71
N ALA A 52 12.74 4.37 0.09
CA ALA A 52 12.42 5.22 1.24
C ALA A 52 11.46 6.39 0.89
N LYS A 53 11.68 7.06 -0.25
CA LYS A 53 10.82 8.17 -0.69
C LYS A 53 9.36 7.75 -0.90
N LYS A 54 9.13 6.58 -1.51
CA LYS A 54 7.77 6.10 -1.79
C LYS A 54 7.13 5.48 -0.56
N ALA A 55 7.93 4.83 0.28
CA ALA A 55 7.47 4.27 1.54
C ALA A 55 6.93 5.34 2.49
N ASP A 56 7.65 6.44 2.64
CA ASP A 56 7.22 7.58 3.47
C ASP A 56 5.85 8.13 3.01
N VAL A 57 5.67 8.32 1.70
CA VAL A 57 4.40 8.79 1.12
C VAL A 57 3.25 7.81 1.41
N VAL A 58 3.47 6.51 1.22
CA VAL A 58 2.45 5.47 1.49
C VAL A 58 2.10 5.44 2.97
N LEU A 59 3.10 5.37 3.86
CA LEU A 59 2.88 5.27 5.30
C LEU A 59 2.14 6.49 5.83
N LYS A 60 2.48 7.70 5.36
CA LYS A 60 1.77 8.93 5.71
C LYS A 60 0.33 8.92 5.21
N ALA A 61 0.09 8.52 3.95
CA ALA A 61 -1.25 8.43 3.39
C ALA A 61 -2.14 7.43 4.15
N LEU A 62 -1.57 6.31 4.61
CA LEU A 62 -2.28 5.29 5.40
C LEU A 62 -2.46 5.68 6.88
N ALA A 63 -1.60 6.54 7.41
CA ALA A 63 -1.72 7.08 8.77
C ALA A 63 -2.79 8.18 8.87
N ALA A 64 -2.98 8.98 7.81
CA ALA A 64 -3.92 10.11 7.80
C ALA A 64 -5.41 9.73 7.70
N GLY A 65 -5.74 8.42 7.62
CA GLY A 65 -7.11 7.91 7.44
C GLY A 65 -7.82 7.38 8.69
N THR A 66 -7.35 7.72 9.90
CA THR A 66 -8.04 7.49 11.18
C THR A 66 -8.80 8.71 11.62
#